data_AF-A0A7X9H5X6-F1
#
_entry.id   AF-A0A7X9H5X6-F1
#
_cell.length_a   1.000
_cell.length_b   1.000
_cell.length_c   1.000
_cell.angle_alpha   90.00
_cell.angle_beta   90.00
_cell.angle_gamma   90.00
#
_symmetry.space_group_name_H-M   'P 1'
#
loop_
_entity.id
_entity.type
_entity.pdbx_description
1 polymer ?
#
loop_
_entity_poly.entity_id
_entity_poly.type
_entity_poly.pdbx_seq_one_letter_code
_entity_poly.pdbx_strand_id
1 'polypeptide(L)' 'MSAVLTPQEISLVEQVAEGKNNKEIAEALHFSEGTVRNYISTILEKLDLRDRTQLAVYYYKNRG' A
#
# COMPACT_ATOMS: atom_id res chain seq x y z
N MET A 1 -9.54 -6.48 14.85
CA MET A 1 -10.35 -5.30 14.54
C MET A 1 -10.01 -4.88 13.12
N SER A 2 -11.01 -4.83 12.25
CA SER A 2 -10.90 -4.50 10.84
C SER A 2 -10.24 -3.12 10.67
N ALA A 3 -8.96 -3.10 10.34
CA ALA A 3 -8.27 -1.85 10.04
C ALA A 3 -8.80 -1.31 8.72
N VAL A 4 -9.74 -0.37 8.80
CA VAL A 4 -10.23 0.37 7.64
C VAL A 4 -9.09 1.26 7.18
N LEU A 5 -8.50 0.93 6.03
CA LEU A 5 -7.53 1.78 5.37
C LEU A 5 -8.20 3.09 4.97
N THR A 6 -7.46 4.20 5.11
CA THR A 6 -7.92 5.49 4.57
C THR A 6 -7.98 5.45 3.04
N PRO A 7 -8.76 6.33 2.38
CA PRO A 7 -8.81 6.39 0.92
C PRO A 7 -7.42 6.54 0.28
N GLN A 8 -6.53 7.31 0.89
CA GLN A 8 -5.16 7.51 0.42
C GLN A 8 -4.32 6.24 0.56
N GLU A 9 -4.46 5.50 1.66
CA GLU A 9 -3.81 4.21 1.84
C GLU A 9 -4.33 3.18 0.84
N ILE A 10 -5.64 3.17 0.55
CA ILE A 10 -6.22 2.30 -0.48
C ILE A 10 -5.61 2.60 -1.86
N SER A 11 -5.53 3.87 -2.26
CA SER A 11 -4.88 4.24 -3.52
C SER A 11 -3.42 3.78 -3.57
N LEU A 12 -2.69 3.87 -2.46
CA LEU A 12 -1.31 3.40 -2.38
C LEU A 12 -1.22 1.87 -2.49
N VAL A 13 -2.09 1.12 -1.80
CA VAL A 13 -2.17 -0.34 -1.90
C VAL A 13 -2.50 -0.78 -3.32
N GLU A 14 -3.40 -0.09 -4.00
CA GLU A 14 -3.72 -0.36 -5.42
C GLU A 14 -2.46 -0.22 -6.29
N GLN A 15 -1.70 0.88 -6.15
CA GLN A 15 -0.46 1.02 -6.92
C GLN A 15 0.57 -0.09 -6.61
N VAL A 16 0.65 -0.55 -5.35
CA VAL A 16 1.49 -1.70 -4.98
C VAL A 16 1.02 -2.99 -5.66
N ALA A 17 -0.30 -3.21 -5.73
CA ALA A 17 -0.90 -4.37 -6.37
C ALA A 17 -0.73 -4.37 -7.90
N GLU A 18 -0.60 -3.19 -8.52
CA GLU A 18 -0.18 -3.01 -9.92
C GLU A 18 1.33 -3.24 -10.14
N GLY A 19 2.08 -3.58 -9.08
CA GLY A 19 3.51 -3.91 -9.16
C GLY A 19 4.46 -2.71 -9.13
N LYS A 20 3.96 -1.49 -8.90
CA LYS A 20 4.78 -0.27 -8.92
C LYS A 20 5.76 -0.20 -7.74
N ASN A 21 6.97 0.26 -7.99
CA ASN A 21 7.96 0.52 -6.94
C ASN A 21 7.72 1.87 -6.23
N ASN A 22 8.45 2.14 -5.14
CA ASN A 22 8.22 3.34 -4.32
C ASN A 22 8.38 4.66 -5.10
N LYS A 23 9.26 4.69 -6.10
CA LYS A 23 9.48 5.85 -6.96
C LYS A 23 8.30 6.09 -7.88
N GLU A 24 7.83 5.05 -8.56
CA GLU A 24 6.67 5.12 -9.45
C GLU A 24 5.39 5.52 -8.67
N ILE A 25 5.23 5.00 -7.45
CA ILE A 25 4.12 5.37 -6.56
C ILE A 25 4.24 6.83 -6.12
N ALA A 26 5.45 7.27 -5.76
CA ALA A 26 5.72 8.64 -5.34
C ALA A 26 5.38 9.64 -6.46
N GLU A 27 5.76 9.33 -7.69
CA GLU A 27 5.42 10.12 -8.88
C GLU A 27 3.90 10.12 -9.13
N ALA A 28 3.25 8.95 -9.05
CA ALA A 28 1.82 8.82 -9.31
C ALA A 28 0.92 9.52 -8.28
N LEU A 29 1.35 9.57 -7.01
CA LEU A 29 0.58 10.13 -5.90
C LEU A 29 1.12 11.47 -5.39
N HIS A 30 2.10 12.06 -6.09
CA HIS A 30 2.76 13.31 -5.71
C HIS A 30 3.36 13.31 -4.30
N PHE A 31 3.99 12.19 -3.91
CA PHE A 31 4.73 12.04 -2.65
C PHE A 31 6.25 12.01 -2.88
N SER A 32 7.00 12.03 -1.78
CA SER A 32 8.39 11.59 -1.80
C SER A 32 8.49 10.07 -1.69
N GLU A 33 9.57 9.47 -2.21
CA GLU A 33 9.83 8.03 -2.01
C GLU A 33 9.90 7.62 -0.54
N GLY A 34 10.42 8.49 0.33
CA GLY A 34 10.47 8.27 1.77
C GLY A 34 9.07 8.22 2.39
N THR A 35 8.20 9.13 1.97
CA THR A 35 6.78 9.15 2.39
C THR A 35 6.08 7.87 1.97
N VAL A 36 6.26 7.40 0.72
CA VAL A 36 5.68 6.13 0.26
C VAL A 36 6.19 4.95 1.08
N ARG A 37 7.49 4.87 1.35
CA ARG A 37 8.07 3.82 2.19
C ARG A 37 7.42 3.79 3.58
N ASN A 38 7.24 4.95 4.20
CA ASN A 38 6.60 5.07 5.51
C ASN A 38 5.14 4.62 5.47
N TYR A 39 4.38 5.04 4.46
CA TYR A 39 3.00 4.56 4.28
C TYR A 39 2.94 3.05 4.13
N ILE A 40 3.80 2.45 3.29
CA ILE A 40 3.83 0.98 3.12
C ILE A 40 4.12 0.31 4.46
N SER A 41 5.12 0.76 5.22
CA SER A 41 5.43 0.21 6.55
C SER A 41 4.23 0.30 7.50
N THR A 42 3.58 1.46 7.59
CA THR A 42 2.40 1.65 8.44
C THR A 42 1.22 0.77 7.99
N ILE A 43 0.99 0.62 6.69
CA ILE A 43 -0.09 -0.23 6.17
C ILE A 43 0.19 -1.70 6.48
N LEU A 44 1.43 -2.16 6.29
CA LEU A 44 1.83 -3.52 6.62
C LEU A 44 1.60 -3.82 8.11
N GLU A 45 1.99 -2.91 9.00
CA GLU A 45 1.72 -3.02 10.44
C GLU A 45 0.22 -3.03 10.76
N LYS A 46 -0.57 -2.14 10.15
CA LYS A 46 -2.03 -2.06 10.34
C LYS A 46 -2.75 -3.36 9.93
N LEU A 47 -2.25 -4.03 8.90
CA LEU A 47 -2.86 -5.23 8.33
C LEU A 47 -2.21 -6.53 8.82
N ASP A 48 -1.21 -6.44 9.70
CA ASP A 48 -0.40 -7.58 10.16
C ASP A 48 0.23 -8.38 8.99
N LEU A 49 0.79 -7.66 8.02
CA LEU A 49 1.43 -8.21 6.83
C LEU A 49 2.95 -8.03 6.92
N ARG A 50 3.68 -9.00 6.36
CA ARG A 50 5.14 -9.06 6.47
C ARG A 50 5.86 -8.31 5.36
N ASP A 51 5.26 -8.26 4.18
CA ASP A 51 5.90 -7.71 3.00
C ASP A 51 4.88 -7.19 1.97
N ARG A 52 5.40 -6.45 1.00
CA ARG A 52 4.62 -5.85 -0.08
C ARG A 52 3.92 -6.88 -0.99
N THR A 53 4.43 -8.10 -1.08
CA THR A 53 3.80 -9.16 -1.88
C THR A 53 2.52 -9.61 -1.20
N GLN A 54 2.56 -9.78 0.13
CA GLN A 54 1.36 -10.02 0.91
C GLN A 54 0.38 -8.86 0.82
N LEU A 55 0.86 -7.62 0.76
CA LEU A 55 0.00 -6.43 0.55
C LEU A 55 -0.71 -6.45 -0.79
N ALA A 56 -0.01 -6.81 -1.87
CA ALA A 56 -0.62 -6.98 -3.19
C ALA A 56 -1.67 -8.11 -3.19
N VAL A 57 -1.37 -9.26 -2.58
CA VAL A 57 -2.32 -10.36 -2.45
C VAL A 57 -3.54 -9.97 -1.61
N TYR A 58 -3.32 -9.22 -0.51
CA TYR A 58 -4.39 -8.70 0.33
C TYR A 58 -5.38 -7.85 -0.49
N TYR A 59 -4.87 -6.96 -1.35
CA TYR A 59 -5.71 -6.14 -2.22
C TYR A 59 -6.65 -6.98 -3.09
N TYR A 60 -6.12 -7.97 -3.82
CA TYR A 60 -6.94 -8.81 -4.69
C TYR A 60 -7.93 -9.70 -3.93
N LYS A 61 -7.58 -10.13 -2.71
CA LYS A 61 -8.49 -10.94 -1.86
C LYS A 61 -9.68 -10.16 -1.31
N ASN A 62 -9.55 -8.85 -1.13
CA ASN A 62 -10.59 -7.99 -0.56
C ASN A 62 -11.33 -7.14 -1.61
N ARG A 63 -11.03 -7.35 -2.91
CA ARG A 63 -11.69 -6.64 -4.02
C ARG A 63 -13.00 -7.31 -4.48
N GLY A 64 -13.37 -8.44 -3.88
CA GLY A 64 -14.63 -9.17 -4.07
C GLY A 64 -15.40 -9.29 -2.78
#